data_AF-A0A3D3QBM6-F1
#
_entry.id   AF-A0A3D3QBM6-F1
#
_cell.length_a   1.000
_cell.length_b   1.000
_cell.length_c   1.000
_cell.angle_alpha   90.00
_cell.angle_beta   90.00
_cell.angle_gamma   90.00
#
_symmetry.space_group_name_H-M   'P 1'
#
loop_
_entity.id
_entity.type
_entity.pdbx_description
1 polymer ?
#
loop_
_entity_poly.entity_id
_entity_poly.type
_entity_poly.pdbx_seq_one_letter_code
_entity_poly.pdbx_strand_id
1 'polypeptide(L)'
;MQWAALGAATPLTLDHGDVEALRGINERLSLDEVAEVYLPLSRLLNLYIVATQGLTRVADVFLGAPPGRVPYVIGIAGSVAAGKSTTARVLQALLRRWPDHPSVDLITTDGFLWPNAVLEARDEASRIWRTINGVNLAQNIRPTRERAHLILEKSGDHGVRGVRLRKL
;
A
#
# COMPACT_ATOMS: atom_id res chain seq x y z
N MET A 1 12.58 -14.89 -3.50
CA MET A 1 12.77 -13.99 -4.67
C MET A 1 13.93 -13.01 -4.42
N GLN A 2 14.56 -12.43 -5.45
CA GLN A 2 15.58 -11.36 -5.28
C GLN A 2 15.08 -10.19 -4.42
N TRP A 3 13.78 -9.88 -4.48
CA TRP A 3 13.11 -8.85 -3.67
C TRP A 3 13.21 -9.10 -2.16
N ALA A 4 12.94 -10.32 -1.71
CA ALA A 4 12.91 -10.67 -0.28
C ALA A 4 14.26 -10.41 0.42
N ALA A 5 15.37 -10.62 -0.29
CA ALA A 5 16.71 -10.37 0.21
C ALA A 5 16.96 -8.89 0.58
N LEU A 6 16.21 -7.95 -0.01
CA LEU A 6 16.31 -6.52 0.30
C LEU A 6 15.76 -6.16 1.68
N GLY A 7 14.96 -7.05 2.29
CA GLY A 7 14.45 -6.91 3.65
C GLY A 7 15.43 -7.36 4.74
N ALA A 8 16.46 -8.14 4.40
CA ALA A 8 17.33 -8.81 5.38
C ALA A 8 18.17 -7.87 6.26
N ALA A 9 18.40 -6.62 5.82
CA ALA A 9 19.11 -5.61 6.60
C ALA A 9 18.18 -4.60 7.29
N THR A 10 16.91 -4.97 7.52
CA THR A 10 15.93 -4.14 8.24
C THR A 10 15.93 -4.50 9.73
N PRO A 11 16.10 -3.55 10.66
CA PRO A 11 16.01 -3.81 12.11
C PRO A 11 14.59 -4.14 12.60
N LEU A 12 13.59 -4.15 11.72
CA LEU A 12 12.20 -4.42 12.08
C LEU A 12 12.00 -5.93 12.29
N THR A 13 12.29 -6.40 13.50
CA THR A 13 11.80 -7.71 13.94
C THR A 13 10.30 -7.60 14.22
N LEU A 14 9.50 -8.37 13.49
CA LEU A 14 8.09 -8.55 13.84
C LEU A 14 8.04 -9.31 15.18
N ASP A 15 7.41 -8.73 16.17
CA ASP A 15 7.13 -9.40 17.45
C ASP A 15 5.81 -10.18 17.38
N HIS A 16 5.50 -10.96 18.42
CA HIS A 16 4.26 -11.74 18.48
C HIS A 16 2.98 -10.87 18.41
N GLY A 17 3.01 -9.66 18.96
CA GLY A 17 1.88 -8.73 18.90
C GLY A 17 1.65 -8.20 17.48
N ASP A 18 2.73 -8.05 16.71
CA ASP A 18 2.65 -7.67 15.29
C ASP A 18 1.99 -8.73 14.45
N VAL A 19 2.36 -9.98 14.69
CA VAL A 19 1.78 -11.14 14.02
C VAL A 19 0.27 -11.19 14.29
N GLU A 20 -0.15 -10.96 15.54
CA GLU A 20 -1.57 -10.94 15.89
C GLU A 20 -2.31 -9.75 15.26
N ALA A 21 -1.74 -8.55 15.29
CA ALA A 21 -2.33 -7.38 14.66
C ALA A 21 -2.47 -7.55 13.13
N LEU A 22 -1.44 -8.11 12.48
CA LEU A 22 -1.43 -8.38 11.04
C LEU A 22 -2.39 -9.50 10.66
N ARG A 23 -2.50 -10.56 11.47
CA ARG A 23 -3.51 -11.61 11.29
C ARG A 23 -4.94 -11.07 11.46
N GLY A 24 -5.15 -10.17 12.41
CA GLY A 24 -6.43 -9.48 12.61
C GLY A 24 -6.84 -8.58 11.45
N ILE A 25 -5.90 -8.12 10.62
CA ILE A 25 -6.18 -7.34 9.41
C ILE A 25 -6.70 -8.21 8.26
N ASN A 26 -6.20 -9.45 8.13
CA ASN A 26 -6.66 -10.42 7.12
C ASN A 26 -6.16 -11.84 7.44
N GLU A 27 -7.09 -12.78 7.65
CA GLU A 27 -6.79 -14.20 7.92
C GLU A 27 -6.02 -14.89 6.78
N ARG A 28 -6.05 -14.35 5.56
CA ARG A 28 -5.35 -14.91 4.39
C ARG A 28 -3.91 -14.42 4.22
N LEU A 29 -3.46 -13.43 5.00
CA LEU A 29 -2.11 -12.89 4.88
C LEU A 29 -1.11 -13.79 5.62
N SER A 30 -0.21 -14.45 4.89
CA SER A 30 0.82 -15.28 5.51
C SER A 30 1.96 -14.44 6.09
N LEU A 31 2.59 -14.95 7.15
CA LEU A 31 3.79 -14.32 7.73
C LEU A 31 4.95 -14.27 6.74
N ASP A 32 5.07 -15.30 5.90
CA ASP A 32 6.07 -15.36 4.85
C ASP A 32 5.86 -14.24 3.84
N GLU A 33 4.62 -13.95 3.44
CA GLU A 33 4.35 -12.83 2.53
C GLU A 33 4.69 -11.48 3.18
N VAL A 34 4.40 -11.30 4.47
CA VAL A 34 4.82 -10.09 5.21
C VAL A 34 6.34 -9.94 5.18
N ALA A 35 7.06 -11.00 5.53
CA ALA A 35 8.51 -10.98 5.62
C ALA A 35 9.19 -10.81 4.25
N GLU A 36 8.71 -11.52 3.23
CA GLU A 36 9.33 -11.55 1.91
C GLU A 36 8.94 -10.38 1.02
N VAL A 37 7.77 -9.77 1.24
CA VAL A 37 7.22 -8.74 0.35
C VAL A 37 7.10 -7.41 1.06
N TYR A 38 6.35 -7.37 2.17
CA TYR A 38 5.93 -6.12 2.80
C TYR A 38 7.02 -5.48 3.66
N LEU A 39 7.88 -6.28 4.32
CA LEU A 39 9.05 -5.74 5.03
C LEU A 39 10.02 -5.00 4.10
N PRO A 40 10.55 -5.62 3.01
CA PRO A 40 11.38 -4.89 2.05
C PRO A 40 10.69 -3.66 1.46
N LEU A 41 9.38 -3.75 1.20
CA LEU A 41 8.59 -2.63 0.69
C LEU A 41 8.52 -1.48 1.69
N SER A 42 8.24 -1.75 2.96
CA SER A 42 8.20 -0.74 4.02
C SER A 42 9.55 -0.04 4.18
N ARG A 43 10.66 -0.78 4.06
CA ARG A 43 12.01 -0.23 4.09
C ARG A 43 12.24 0.69 2.89
N LEU A 44 11.87 0.27 1.69
CA LEU A 44 12.00 1.11 0.50
C LEU A 44 11.20 2.41 0.64
N LEU A 45 9.96 2.33 1.14
CA LEU A 45 9.13 3.49 1.40
C LEU A 45 9.77 4.41 2.45
N ASN A 46 10.33 3.85 3.53
CA ASN A 46 11.08 4.63 4.52
C ASN A 46 12.21 5.44 3.87
N LEU A 47 13.01 4.81 3.00
CA LEU A 47 14.09 5.50 2.28
C LEU A 47 13.56 6.64 1.41
N TYR A 48 12.45 6.44 0.71
CA TYR A 48 11.83 7.51 -0.08
C TYR A 48 11.30 8.66 0.77
N ILE A 49 10.68 8.35 1.91
CA ILE A 49 10.14 9.37 2.80
C ILE A 49 11.29 10.23 3.35
N VAL A 50 12.34 9.60 3.87
CA VAL A 50 13.52 10.30 4.41
C VAL A 50 14.18 11.18 3.34
N ALA A 51 14.40 10.65 2.14
CA ALA A 51 15.00 11.41 1.05
C ALA A 51 14.13 12.62 0.65
N THR A 52 12.82 12.43 0.52
CA THR A 52 11.88 13.50 0.11
C THR A 52 11.81 14.59 1.17
N GLN A 53 11.70 14.22 2.46
CA GLN A 53 11.71 15.18 3.56
C GLN A 53 13.05 15.94 3.64
N GLY A 54 14.16 15.27 3.32
CA GLY A 54 15.47 15.90 3.19
C GLY A 54 15.49 16.99 2.11
N LEU A 55 14.97 16.68 0.92
CA LEU A 55 14.87 17.66 -0.18
C LEU A 55 13.98 18.85 0.19
N THR A 56 12.80 18.61 0.78
CA THR A 56 11.91 19.68 1.22
C THR A 56 12.60 20.60 2.21
N ARG A 57 13.34 20.04 3.18
CA ARG A 57 14.09 20.82 4.17
C ARG A 57 15.15 21.72 3.52
N VAL A 58 15.86 21.22 2.50
CA VAL A 58 16.85 22.03 1.77
C VAL A 58 16.18 23.21 1.06
N ALA A 59 15.03 22.97 0.42
CA ALA A 59 14.27 24.03 -0.23
C ALA A 59 13.76 25.08 0.77
N ASP A 60 13.23 24.65 1.93
CA ASP A 60 12.74 25.56 2.98
C ASP A 60 13.85 26.47 3.49
N VAL A 61 15.04 25.91 3.77
CA VAL A 61 16.22 26.68 4.21
C VAL A 61 16.65 27.69 3.16
N PHE A 62 16.69 27.28 1.89
CA PHE A 62 17.08 28.17 0.79
C PHE A 62 16.10 29.34 0.60
N LEU A 63 14.79 29.08 0.75
CA LEU A 63 13.73 30.07 0.58
C LEU A 63 13.48 30.91 1.84
N GLY A 64 14.14 30.61 2.96
CA GLY A 64 13.85 31.25 4.26
C GLY A 64 12.46 30.94 4.79
N ALA A 65 11.87 29.82 4.37
CA ALA A 65 10.55 29.39 4.81
C ALA A 65 10.62 28.82 6.24
N PRO A 66 9.58 29.02 7.06
CA PRO A 66 9.52 28.39 8.38
C PRO A 66 9.49 26.86 8.22
N PRO A 67 10.14 26.10 9.13
CA PRO A 67 10.12 24.65 9.06
C PRO A 67 8.69 24.13 9.20
N GLY A 68 8.18 23.50 8.14
CA GLY A 68 6.87 22.86 8.10
C GLY A 68 6.99 21.34 8.01
N ARG A 69 6.12 20.60 8.70
CA ARG A 69 5.98 19.15 8.49
C ARG A 69 5.00 18.91 7.34
N VAL A 70 5.52 18.72 6.13
CA VAL A 70 4.71 18.29 4.99
C VAL A 70 4.51 16.77 5.06
N PRO A 71 3.26 16.27 5.11
CA PRO A 71 3.00 14.83 5.10
C PRO A 71 3.49 14.18 3.80
N TYR A 72 4.05 12.98 3.91
CA TYR A 72 4.33 12.15 2.73
C TYR A 72 3.09 11.33 2.38
N VAL A 73 2.62 11.44 1.12
CA VAL A 73 1.39 10.79 0.67
C VAL A 73 1.72 9.55 -0.18
N ILE A 74 1.18 8.40 0.22
CA ILE A 74 1.31 7.14 -0.54
C ILE A 74 -0.04 6.82 -1.18
N GLY A 75 -0.10 6.87 -2.51
CA GLY A 75 -1.29 6.46 -3.27
C GLY A 75 -1.30 4.96 -3.57
N ILE A 76 -2.36 4.25 -3.17
CA ILE A 76 -2.54 2.82 -3.47
C ILE A 76 -3.71 2.67 -4.44
N ALA A 77 -3.40 2.33 -5.69
CA ALA A 77 -4.37 2.16 -6.76
C ALA A 77 -4.48 0.69 -7.20
N GLY A 78 -5.55 0.36 -7.93
CA GLY A 78 -5.80 -1.00 -8.43
C GLY A 78 -7.28 -1.33 -8.56
N SER A 79 -7.58 -2.45 -9.21
CA SER A 79 -8.95 -2.94 -9.43
C SER A 79 -9.74 -3.11 -8.12
N VAL A 80 -11.07 -3.10 -8.22
CA VAL A 80 -11.95 -3.62 -7.15
C VAL A 80 -11.55 -5.06 -6.83
N ALA A 81 -11.60 -5.41 -5.53
CA ALA A 81 -11.15 -6.69 -4.98
C ALA A 81 -9.65 -7.04 -5.17
N ALA A 82 -8.80 -6.13 -5.68
CA ALA A 82 -7.34 -6.37 -5.78
C ALA A 82 -6.60 -6.40 -4.42
N GLY A 83 -7.33 -6.26 -3.29
CA GLY A 83 -6.75 -6.24 -1.95
C GLY A 83 -6.01 -4.94 -1.60
N LYS A 84 -6.45 -3.79 -2.14
CA LYS A 84 -5.87 -2.46 -1.83
C LYS A 84 -5.92 -2.15 -0.34
N SER A 85 -7.08 -2.35 0.30
CA SER A 85 -7.28 -2.03 1.72
C SER A 85 -6.44 -2.94 2.62
N THR A 86 -6.27 -4.21 2.27
CA THR A 86 -5.34 -5.13 2.96
C THR A 86 -3.91 -4.61 2.86
N THR A 87 -3.42 -4.34 1.65
CA THR A 87 -2.08 -3.80 1.42
C THR A 87 -1.86 -2.48 2.19
N ALA A 88 -2.85 -1.58 2.19
CA ALA A 88 -2.77 -0.31 2.89
C ALA A 88 -2.67 -0.46 4.41
N ARG A 89 -3.47 -1.36 5.01
CA ARG A 89 -3.43 -1.63 6.46
C ARG A 89 -2.13 -2.30 6.89
N VAL A 90 -1.61 -3.24 6.10
CA VAL A 90 -0.31 -3.87 6.37
C VAL A 90 0.79 -2.82 6.32
N LEU A 91 0.84 -1.99 5.28
CA LEU A 91 1.83 -0.91 5.19
C LEU A 91 1.67 0.11 6.31
N GLN A 92 0.45 0.46 6.70
CA GLN A 92 0.21 1.34 7.84
C GLN A 92 0.80 0.75 9.13
N ALA A 93 0.54 -0.53 9.40
CA ALA A 93 1.07 -1.21 10.59
C ALA A 93 2.61 -1.23 10.59
N LEU A 94 3.23 -1.57 9.47
CA LEU A 94 4.69 -1.63 9.35
C LEU A 94 5.35 -0.25 9.42
N LEU A 95 4.78 0.77 8.75
CA LEU A 95 5.36 2.11 8.71
C LEU A 95 5.31 2.81 10.07
N ARG A 96 4.26 2.59 10.88
CA ARG A 96 4.14 3.15 12.25
C ARG A 96 5.27 2.72 13.19
N ARG A 97 5.97 1.63 12.89
CA ARG A 97 7.05 1.10 13.73
C ARG A 97 8.39 1.81 13.52
N TRP A 98 8.53 2.56 12.44
CA TRP A 98 9.75 3.30 12.18
C TRP A 98 9.79 4.55 13.08
N PRO A 99 10.91 4.81 13.78
CA PRO A 99 11.04 5.98 14.64
C PRO A 99 10.76 7.32 13.93
N ASP A 100 11.08 7.37 12.64
CA ASP A 100 10.92 8.58 11.81
C ASP A 100 9.46 8.84 11.39
N HIS A 101 8.54 7.88 11.60
CA HIS A 101 7.12 7.95 11.16
C HIS A 101 6.14 7.80 12.34
N PRO A 102 6.08 8.79 13.27
CA PRO A 102 5.30 8.67 14.50
C PRO A 102 3.78 8.57 14.27
N SER A 103 3.29 9.01 13.11
CA SER A 103 1.87 8.94 12.74
C SER A 103 1.71 8.52 11.28
N VAL A 104 0.92 7.48 11.06
CA VAL A 104 0.53 7.01 9.72
C VAL A 104 -0.98 6.83 9.69
N ASP A 105 -1.64 7.66 8.88
CA ASP A 105 -3.08 7.66 8.71
C ASP A 105 -3.49 6.94 7.42
N LEU A 106 -4.66 6.32 7.44
CA LEU A 106 -5.24 5.63 6.29
C LEU A 106 -6.55 6.32 5.93
N ILE A 107 -6.58 6.92 4.74
CA ILE A 107 -7.78 7.54 4.17
C ILE A 107 -8.21 6.70 2.97
N THR A 108 -9.45 6.22 3.01
CA THR A 108 -10.10 5.50 1.91
C THR A 108 -10.85 6.50 1.04
N THR A 109 -10.76 6.36 -0.29
CA THR A 109 -11.50 7.23 -1.23
C THR A 109 -12.94 6.74 -1.45
N ASP A 110 -13.21 5.53 -0.98
CA ASP A 110 -14.46 4.81 -1.01
C ASP A 110 -15.28 5.10 0.26
N GLY A 111 -16.31 5.94 0.09
CA GLY A 111 -17.34 6.23 1.09
C GLY A 111 -18.77 5.96 0.61
N PHE A 112 -18.97 5.25 -0.50
CA PHE A 112 -20.29 5.17 -1.14
C PHE A 112 -20.53 3.87 -1.91
N LEU A 113 -20.86 2.79 -1.20
CA LEU A 113 -21.59 1.63 -1.75
C LEU A 113 -22.46 1.01 -0.67
N TRP A 114 -23.52 0.29 -1.09
CA TRP A 114 -24.29 -0.54 -0.17
C TRP A 114 -23.41 -1.66 0.41
N PRO A 115 -23.73 -2.16 1.63
CA PRO A 115 -23.08 -3.34 2.18
C PRO A 115 -23.13 -4.53 1.21
N ASN A 116 -22.08 -5.36 1.17
CA ASN A 116 -22.01 -6.52 0.26
C ASN A 116 -23.26 -7.41 0.33
N ALA A 117 -23.81 -7.63 1.53
CA ALA A 117 -25.03 -8.40 1.73
C ALA A 117 -26.24 -7.85 0.94
N VAL A 118 -26.34 -6.52 0.77
CA VAL A 118 -27.39 -5.89 -0.03
C VAL A 118 -27.13 -6.05 -1.53
N LEU A 119 -25.87 -6.04 -1.95
CA LEU A 119 -25.48 -6.27 -3.34
C LEU A 119 -25.74 -7.72 -3.76
N GLU A 120 -25.45 -8.66 -2.88
CA GLU A 120 -25.70 -10.10 -3.06
C GLU A 120 -27.20 -10.41 -3.09
N ALA A 121 -27.97 -9.87 -2.14
CA ALA A 121 -29.42 -10.07 -2.09
C ALA A 121 -30.17 -9.54 -3.34
N ARG A 122 -29.55 -8.63 -4.10
CA ARG A 122 -30.12 -8.02 -5.31
C ARG A 122 -29.53 -8.57 -6.62
N ASP A 123 -28.59 -9.51 -6.57
CA ASP A 123 -27.81 -10.01 -7.73
C ASP A 123 -27.15 -8.89 -8.56
N GLU A 124 -26.83 -7.76 -7.91
CA GLU A 124 -26.34 -6.56 -8.59
C GLU A 124 -24.83 -6.60 -8.82
N ALA A 125 -24.11 -7.47 -8.10
CA ALA A 125 -22.65 -7.53 -8.12
C ALA A 125 -22.10 -7.77 -9.54
N SER A 126 -22.69 -8.70 -10.28
CA SER A 126 -22.30 -9.03 -11.65
C SER A 126 -22.54 -7.87 -12.63
N ARG A 127 -23.66 -7.15 -12.47
CA ARG A 127 -23.99 -6.00 -13.31
C ARG A 127 -23.07 -4.83 -13.01
N ILE A 128 -22.87 -4.51 -11.72
CA ILE A 128 -21.95 -3.47 -11.27
C ILE A 128 -20.54 -3.73 -11.77
N TRP A 129 -20.07 -4.98 -11.72
CA TRP A 129 -18.77 -5.32 -12.29
C TRP A 129 -18.70 -5.03 -13.79
N ARG A 130 -19.65 -5.55 -14.58
CA ARG A 130 -19.63 -5.40 -16.04
C ARG A 130 -19.79 -3.95 -16.50
N THR A 131 -20.64 -3.18 -15.82
CA THR A 131 -21.06 -1.84 -16.28
C THR A 131 -20.30 -0.69 -15.63
N ILE A 132 -19.73 -0.89 -14.44
CA ILE A 132 -19.06 0.17 -13.68
C ILE A 132 -17.61 -0.20 -13.43
N ASN A 133 -17.33 -1.26 -12.64
CA ASN A 133 -15.97 -1.53 -12.19
C ASN A 133 -15.04 -1.99 -13.32
N GLY A 134 -15.53 -2.82 -14.23
CA GLY A 134 -14.77 -3.32 -15.38
C GLY A 134 -14.46 -2.23 -16.40
N VAL A 135 -15.42 -1.34 -16.66
CA VAL A 135 -15.22 -0.15 -17.51
C VAL A 135 -14.18 0.77 -16.89
N ASN A 136 -14.33 1.10 -15.60
CA ASN A 136 -13.37 1.93 -14.87
C ASN A 136 -11.96 1.30 -14.83
N LEU A 137 -11.87 -0.02 -14.66
CA LEU A 137 -10.61 -0.75 -14.72
C LEU A 137 -9.94 -0.58 -16.09
N ALA A 138 -10.68 -0.79 -17.18
CA ALA A 138 -10.14 -0.73 -18.53
C ALA A 138 -9.76 0.70 -18.96
N GLN A 139 -10.60 1.68 -18.63
CA GLN A 139 -10.47 3.05 -19.14
C GLN A 139 -9.61 3.95 -18.26
N ASN A 140 -9.60 3.75 -16.94
CA ASN A 140 -8.98 4.70 -16.00
C ASN A 140 -7.83 4.07 -15.17
N ILE A 141 -8.02 2.86 -14.65
CA ILE A 141 -7.03 2.23 -13.74
C ILE A 141 -5.89 1.56 -14.52
N ARG A 142 -6.19 0.69 -15.48
CA ARG A 142 -5.18 -0.06 -16.23
C ARG A 142 -4.24 0.85 -17.03
N PRO A 143 -4.68 1.93 -17.71
CA PRO A 143 -3.79 2.81 -18.47
C PRO A 143 -2.83 3.61 -17.58
N THR A 144 -3.18 3.82 -16.31
CA THR A 144 -2.33 4.55 -15.35
C THR A 144 -1.33 3.66 -14.61
N ARG A 145 -1.38 2.33 -14.81
CA ARG A 145 -0.48 1.36 -14.16
C ARG A 145 1.00 1.72 -14.31
N GLU A 146 1.44 2.06 -15.52
CA GLU A 146 2.85 2.38 -15.79
C GLU A 146 3.30 3.73 -15.20
N ARG A 147 2.36 4.54 -14.69
CA ARG A 147 2.69 5.77 -13.95
C ARG A 147 3.09 5.48 -12.51
N ALA A 148 2.76 4.30 -11.97
CA ALA A 148 3.08 3.95 -10.60
C ALA A 148 4.60 3.87 -10.37
N HIS A 149 5.05 4.36 -9.21
CA HIS A 149 6.44 4.19 -8.77
C HIS A 149 6.76 2.72 -8.48
N LEU A 150 5.78 1.96 -7.97
CA LEU A 150 5.89 0.55 -7.65
C LEU A 150 4.61 -0.19 -8.02
N ILE A 151 4.76 -1.39 -8.57
CA ILE A 151 3.66 -2.29 -8.94
C ILE A 151 3.82 -3.59 -8.17
N LEU A 152 2.80 -3.96 -7.38
CA LEU A 152 2.64 -5.28 -6.81
C LEU A 152 1.77 -6.13 -7.74
N GLU A 153 2.32 -7.22 -8.26
CA GLU A 153 1.58 -8.18 -9.06
C GLU A 153 1.05 -9.29 -8.15
N LYS A 154 -0.26 -9.52 -8.16
CA LYS A 154 -0.91 -10.57 -7.36
C LYS A 154 -1.37 -11.74 -8.22
N SER A 155 -1.31 -12.95 -7.66
CA SER A 155 -1.90 -14.18 -8.22
C SER A 155 -3.39 -14.30 -7.87
N GLY A 156 -4.05 -15.34 -8.40
CA GLY A 156 -5.50 -15.57 -8.21
C GLY A 156 -5.92 -15.85 -6.76
N ASP A 157 -4.98 -16.26 -5.91
CA ASP A 157 -5.13 -16.43 -4.46
C ASP A 157 -4.86 -15.13 -3.67
N HIS A 158 -4.65 -14.01 -4.36
CA HIS A 158 -4.26 -12.70 -3.82
C HIS A 158 -2.86 -12.60 -3.22
N GLY A 159 -2.06 -13.67 -3.26
CA GLY A 159 -0.65 -13.61 -2.88
C GLY A 159 0.15 -12.75 -3.85
N VAL A 160 1.15 -12.02 -3.37
CA VAL A 160 2.06 -11.26 -4.23
C VAL A 160 3.03 -12.22 -4.94
N ARG A 161 2.96 -12.26 -6.27
CA ARG A 161 3.84 -13.06 -7.12
C ARG A 161 5.05 -12.28 -7.66
N GLY A 162 5.02 -10.95 -7.59
CA GLY A 162 6.07 -10.12 -8.15
C GLY A 162 5.98 -8.67 -7.72
N VAL A 163 7.14 -8.02 -7.66
CA VAL A 163 7.28 -6.59 -7.38
C VAL A 163 8.09 -5.95 -8.48
N ARG A 164 7.58 -4.86 -9.04
CA ARG A 164 8.26 -4.06 -10.06
C ARG A 164 8.45 -2.65 -9.55
N LEU A 165 9.68 -2.19 -9.54
CA LEU A 165 10.04 -0.81 -9.22
C LEU A 165 10.31 -0.05 -10.52
N ARG A 166 9.69 1.12 -10.68
CA ARG A 166 10.03 2.04 -11.75
C ARG A 166 11.33 2.76 -11.38
N LYS A 167 12.37 2.62 -12.21
CA LYS A 167 13.58 3.45 -12.08
C LYS A 167 13.22 4.89 -12.46
N LEU A 168 13.66 5.83 -11.64
CA LEU A 168 13.57 7.28 -11.90
C LEU A 168 14.59 7.68 -12.96
#